data_AF-A0A1M3M360-F1
#
_entry.id   AF-A0A1M3M360-F1
#
_cell.length_a   1.000
_cell.length_b   1.000
_cell.length_c   1.000
_cell.angle_alpha   90.00
_cell.angle_beta   90.00
_cell.angle_gamma   90.00
#
_symmetry.space_group_name_H-M   'P 1'
#
loop_
_entity.id
_entity.type
_entity.pdbx_description
1 polymer ?
#
loop_
_entity_poly.entity_id
_entity_poly.type
_entity_poly.pdbx_seq_one_letter_code
_entity_poly.pdbx_strand_id
1 'polypeptide(L)'
;MATALAVVLGASTGCVSMPSPFDGARSRTDELPSIVPELDGVQASSSRYQGQAAGYDVYLVKGVPPYRICLVVTAGTEDTTLGSCSGGSSLQTRVADGTTFRVQLQGFDGDSGASGVEISPWVHDVTGVDGR
;
A
#
# COMPACT_ATOMS: atom_id res chain seq x y z
N MET A 1 -40.47 0.50 -45.33
CA MET A 1 -39.65 1.68 -44.99
C MET A 1 -38.75 1.27 -43.84
N ALA A 2 -37.44 1.28 -44.06
CA ALA A 2 -36.43 0.86 -43.09
C ALA A 2 -35.99 2.07 -42.26
N THR A 3 -35.99 1.95 -40.94
CA THR A 3 -35.39 2.93 -40.05
C THR A 3 -34.37 2.20 -39.18
N ALA A 4 -33.12 2.24 -39.63
CA ALA A 4 -31.97 1.80 -38.87
C ALA A 4 -31.73 2.83 -37.75
N LEU A 5 -31.89 2.44 -36.49
CA LEU A 5 -31.40 3.22 -35.36
C LEU A 5 -29.92 2.89 -35.16
N ALA A 6 -29.08 3.89 -35.42
CA ALA A 6 -27.65 3.84 -35.21
C ALA A 6 -27.31 3.80 -33.71
N VAL A 7 -26.41 2.87 -33.38
CA VAL A 7 -25.73 2.73 -32.09
C VAL A 7 -24.76 3.89 -31.90
N VAL A 8 -24.82 4.55 -30.75
CA VAL A 8 -23.71 5.36 -30.23
C VAL A 8 -23.37 4.84 -28.83
N LEU A 9 -22.52 3.81 -28.78
CA LEU A 9 -21.82 3.40 -27.56
C LEU A 9 -20.69 4.41 -27.33
N GLY A 10 -21.01 5.49 -26.63
CA GLY A 10 -20.01 6.44 -26.13
C GLY A 10 -19.23 5.83 -24.98
N ALA A 11 -18.21 5.01 -25.29
CA ALA A 11 -17.21 4.64 -24.31
C ALA A 11 -16.26 5.83 -24.12
N SER A 12 -16.60 6.74 -23.21
CA SER A 12 -15.64 7.72 -22.71
C SER A 12 -14.55 6.95 -21.96
N THR A 13 -13.38 6.82 -22.58
CA THR A 13 -12.13 6.44 -21.91
C THR A 13 -11.73 7.58 -20.99
N GLY A 14 -12.46 7.77 -19.90
CA GLY A 14 -12.04 8.65 -18.83
C GLY A 14 -10.77 8.06 -18.24
N CYS A 15 -9.70 8.85 -18.18
CA CYS A 15 -8.54 8.54 -17.36
C CYS A 15 -9.01 8.46 -15.90
N VAL A 16 -9.44 7.28 -15.46
CA VAL A 16 -9.65 7.01 -14.04
C VAL A 16 -8.27 6.94 -13.42
N SER A 17 -7.89 8.00 -12.71
CA SER A 17 -6.70 7.97 -11.87
C SER A 17 -6.80 6.78 -10.93
N MET A 18 -5.70 6.04 -10.78
CA MET A 18 -5.68 4.89 -9.88
C MET A 18 -6.04 5.37 -8.46
N PRO A 19 -7.00 4.72 -7.78
CA PRO A 19 -7.38 5.13 -6.44
C PRO A 19 -6.18 5.04 -5.50
N SER A 20 -6.06 6.01 -4.59
CA SER A 20 -5.07 5.96 -3.52
C SER A 20 -5.51 4.99 -2.43
N PRO A 21 -4.57 4.41 -1.66
CA PRO A 21 -4.91 3.53 -0.53
C PRO A 21 -5.78 4.23 0.52
N PHE A 22 -5.82 5.57 0.53
CA PHE A 22 -6.50 6.36 1.52
C PHE A 22 -7.88 6.86 1.09
N ASP A 23 -8.30 6.61 -0.14
CA ASP A 23 -9.51 7.19 -0.73
C ASP A 23 -10.78 6.45 -0.27
N GLY A 24 -10.63 5.21 0.21
CA GLY A 24 -11.72 4.38 0.71
C GLY A 24 -12.21 4.76 2.12
N ALA A 25 -13.44 4.34 2.42
CA ALA A 25 -14.02 4.40 3.76
C ALA A 25 -13.19 3.54 4.72
N ARG A 26 -12.99 4.05 5.95
CA ARG A 26 -12.28 3.31 6.99
C ARG A 26 -13.13 2.21 7.59
N SER A 27 -12.47 1.14 7.93
CA SER A 27 -12.95 0.00 8.69
C SER A 27 -12.20 -0.09 10.02
N ARG A 28 -12.67 -0.93 10.94
CA ARG A 28 -11.98 -1.15 12.22
C ARG A 28 -10.61 -1.80 12.06
N THR A 29 -10.43 -2.63 11.04
CA THR A 29 -9.13 -3.25 10.75
C THR A 29 -8.09 -2.23 10.33
N ASP A 30 -8.50 -1.04 9.89
CA ASP A 30 -7.57 0.04 9.54
C ASP A 30 -6.93 0.71 10.76
N GLU A 31 -7.41 0.47 11.98
CA GLU A 31 -6.83 1.04 13.20
C GLU A 31 -5.48 0.39 13.50
N LEU A 32 -4.45 1.20 13.76
CA LEU A 32 -3.16 0.66 14.20
C LEU A 32 -3.35 0.00 15.57
N PRO A 33 -2.80 -1.22 15.78
CA PRO A 33 -2.76 -1.85 17.09
C PRO A 33 -2.07 -0.93 18.12
N SER A 34 -2.54 -0.95 19.37
CA SER A 34 -1.96 -0.11 20.44
C SER A 34 -0.51 -0.43 20.80
N ILE A 35 -0.01 -1.58 20.32
CA ILE A 35 1.39 -2.01 20.46
C ILE A 35 2.32 -1.27 19.49
N VAL A 36 1.76 -0.62 18.45
CA VAL A 36 2.55 0.21 17.54
C VAL A 36 2.94 1.47 18.29
N PRO A 37 4.25 1.75 18.48
CA PRO A 37 4.68 2.96 19.17
C PRO A 37 4.19 4.19 18.40
N GLU A 38 4.08 5.31 19.11
CA GLU A 38 3.75 6.58 18.47
C GLU A 38 4.85 6.91 17.45
N LEU A 39 4.50 6.87 16.16
CA LEU A 39 5.45 7.11 15.08
C LEU A 39 5.55 8.61 14.84
N ASP A 40 6.74 9.17 15.07
CA ASP A 40 6.99 10.57 14.78
C ASP A 40 6.75 10.88 13.29
N GLY A 41 6.05 11.98 13.02
CA GLY A 41 5.81 12.45 11.66
C GLY A 41 4.82 11.60 10.85
N VAL A 42 3.92 10.86 11.49
CA VAL A 42 2.81 10.17 10.82
C VAL A 42 1.45 10.65 11.31
N GLN A 43 0.43 10.54 10.46
CA GLN A 43 -0.96 10.75 10.86
C GLN A 43 -1.59 9.39 11.17
N ALA A 44 -1.49 8.88 12.40
CA ALA A 44 -1.97 7.55 12.76
C ALA A 44 -3.46 7.31 12.40
N SER A 45 -4.30 8.35 12.48
CA SER A 45 -5.72 8.31 12.06
C SER A 45 -5.93 8.11 10.54
N SER A 46 -4.87 8.19 9.74
CA SER A 46 -4.90 7.90 8.31
C SER A 46 -4.53 6.46 7.98
N SER A 47 -4.21 5.63 8.98
CA SER A 47 -3.80 4.24 8.75
C SER A 47 -4.83 3.47 7.94
N ARG A 48 -4.32 2.57 7.09
CA ARG A 48 -5.06 1.68 6.21
C ARG A 48 -4.42 0.31 6.23
N TYR A 49 -5.17 -0.69 6.63
CA TYR A 49 -4.70 -2.07 6.59
C TYR A 49 -4.57 -2.54 5.15
N GLN A 50 -3.44 -3.18 4.86
CA GLN A 50 -3.14 -3.68 3.53
C GLN A 50 -3.34 -5.19 3.44
N GLY A 51 -3.19 -5.89 4.55
CA GLY A 51 -3.26 -7.34 4.60
C GLY A 51 -2.21 -7.91 5.54
N GLN A 52 -2.07 -9.23 5.48
CA GLN A 52 -1.12 -9.98 6.29
C GLN A 52 -0.18 -10.77 5.38
N ALA A 53 1.11 -10.78 5.71
CA ALA A 53 2.10 -11.60 5.02
C ALA A 53 3.25 -11.98 5.96
N ALA A 54 3.75 -13.21 5.84
CA ALA A 54 4.84 -13.75 6.67
C ALA A 54 4.64 -13.58 8.19
N GLY A 55 3.39 -13.60 8.67
CA GLY A 55 3.07 -13.42 10.09
C GLY A 55 3.03 -11.95 10.55
N TYR A 56 3.15 -11.00 9.63
CA TYR A 56 3.05 -9.57 9.90
C TYR A 56 1.76 -8.98 9.37
N ASP A 57 1.12 -8.14 10.16
CA ASP A 57 0.10 -7.21 9.71
C ASP A 57 0.74 -5.96 9.12
N VAL A 58 0.24 -5.55 7.95
CA VAL A 58 0.83 -4.49 7.15
C VAL A 58 -0.14 -3.34 7.00
N TYR A 59 0.33 -2.11 7.29
CA TYR A 59 -0.47 -0.89 7.24
C TYR A 59 0.25 0.21 6.46
N LEU A 60 -0.51 0.98 5.68
CA LEU A 60 -0.06 2.25 5.12
C LEU A 60 -0.61 3.41 5.94
N VAL A 61 0.23 4.40 6.18
CA VAL A 61 -0.10 5.62 6.93
C VAL A 61 0.36 6.83 6.13
N LYS A 62 -0.43 7.90 6.10
CA LYS A 62 0.01 9.18 5.52
C LYS A 62 1.11 9.76 6.39
N GLY A 63 2.22 10.13 5.73
CA GLY A 63 3.28 10.89 6.36
C GLY A 63 2.86 12.35 6.59
N VAL A 64 3.47 12.98 7.58
CA VAL A 64 3.55 14.44 7.74
C VAL A 64 4.80 14.92 6.99
N PRO A 65 4.79 16.11 6.35
CA PRO A 65 5.96 16.62 5.64
C PRO A 65 7.25 16.51 6.46
N PRO A 66 8.36 16.02 5.88
CA PRO A 66 8.60 15.78 4.45
C PRO A 66 8.12 14.41 3.91
N TYR A 67 7.52 13.57 4.74
CA TYR A 67 7.08 12.24 4.35
C TYR A 67 5.71 12.27 3.66
N ARG A 68 5.53 11.42 2.66
CA ARG A 68 4.25 11.22 1.96
C ARG A 68 3.56 9.94 2.41
N ILE A 69 4.34 8.88 2.56
CA ILE A 69 3.86 7.53 2.86
C ILE A 69 4.74 6.89 3.93
N CYS A 70 4.11 6.20 4.86
CA CYS A 70 4.77 5.35 5.82
C CYS A 70 4.16 3.96 5.78
N LEU A 71 5.02 2.94 5.85
CA LEU A 71 4.65 1.55 6.04
C LEU A 71 4.87 1.20 7.51
N VAL A 72 3.88 0.57 8.11
CA VAL A 72 3.98 -0.03 9.44
C VAL A 72 3.76 -1.53 9.29
N VAL A 73 4.65 -2.29 9.88
CA VAL A 73 4.65 -3.75 9.85
C VAL A 73 4.74 -4.23 11.28
N THR A 74 3.89 -5.15 11.72
CA THR A 74 3.89 -5.65 13.10
C THR A 74 3.51 -7.11 13.19
N ALA A 75 4.20 -7.90 14.02
CA ALA A 75 3.78 -9.25 14.41
C ALA A 75 3.09 -9.27 15.80
N GLY A 76 2.63 -8.11 16.27
CA GLY A 76 1.85 -7.99 17.51
C GLY A 76 2.66 -7.70 18.77
N THR A 77 3.97 -7.46 18.67
CA THR A 77 4.82 -7.01 19.80
C THR A 77 5.61 -5.75 19.42
N GLU A 78 6.07 -4.97 20.40
CA GLU A 78 6.89 -3.76 20.13
C GLU A 78 8.17 -4.13 19.37
N ASP A 79 8.87 -5.18 19.81
CA ASP A 79 10.12 -5.66 19.18
C ASP A 79 9.94 -6.17 17.75
N THR A 80 8.72 -6.56 17.38
CA THR A 80 8.38 -7.04 16.03
C THR A 80 7.65 -5.99 15.19
N THR A 81 7.57 -4.75 15.70
CA THR A 81 6.96 -3.63 15.01
C THR A 81 8.02 -2.74 14.38
N LEU A 82 7.87 -2.46 13.08
CA LEU A 82 8.74 -1.58 12.32
C LEU A 82 7.90 -0.52 11.59
N GLY A 83 8.36 0.73 11.65
CA GLY A 83 7.85 1.83 10.83
C GLY A 83 8.92 2.32 9.86
N SER A 84 8.55 2.59 8.61
CA SER A 84 9.44 3.17 7.61
C SER A 84 8.70 4.17 6.73
N CYS A 85 9.29 5.34 6.48
CA CYS A 85 8.65 6.42 5.75
C CYS A 85 9.45 6.86 4.53
N SER A 86 8.76 7.34 3.50
CA SER A 86 9.34 7.89 2.28
C SER A 86 8.67 9.21 1.90
N GLY A 87 9.47 10.15 1.40
CA GLY A 87 8.98 11.38 0.77
C GLY A 87 8.56 11.18 -0.70
N GLY A 88 8.85 10.01 -1.28
CA GLY A 88 8.48 9.63 -2.64
C GLY A 88 7.13 8.90 -2.73
N SER A 89 6.85 8.32 -3.91
CA SER A 89 5.68 7.47 -4.17
C SER A 89 5.94 5.98 -3.96
N SER A 90 7.17 5.61 -3.61
CA SER A 90 7.58 4.24 -3.33
C SER A 90 8.48 4.16 -2.10
N LEU A 91 8.52 2.97 -1.51
CA LEU A 91 9.26 2.63 -0.31
C LEU A 91 9.57 1.14 -0.34
N GLN A 92 10.74 0.74 0.12
CA GLN A 92 11.06 -0.65 0.41
C GLN A 92 11.61 -0.73 1.83
N THR A 93 11.13 -1.70 2.60
CA THR A 93 11.62 -1.96 3.95
C THR A 93 11.89 -3.45 4.12
N ARG A 94 12.88 -3.76 4.96
CA ARG A 94 13.22 -5.13 5.35
C ARG A 94 13.09 -5.24 6.85
N VAL A 95 12.30 -6.19 7.32
CA VAL A 95 12.17 -6.51 8.75
C VAL A 95 13.26 -7.50 9.19
N ALA A 96 13.40 -7.70 10.50
CA ALA A 96 14.54 -8.38 11.11
C ALA A 96 14.73 -9.85 10.65
N ASP A 97 13.66 -10.55 10.28
CA ASP A 97 13.70 -11.92 9.79
C ASP A 97 14.14 -12.04 8.32
N GLY A 98 14.36 -10.90 7.65
CA GLY A 98 14.74 -10.81 6.24
C GLY A 98 13.57 -10.58 5.28
N THR A 99 12.33 -10.65 5.76
CA THR A 99 11.14 -10.36 4.95
C THR A 99 11.21 -8.92 4.44
N THR A 100 10.97 -8.73 3.16
CA THR A 100 11.11 -7.43 2.48
C THR A 100 9.79 -7.02 1.86
N PHE A 101 9.26 -5.88 2.26
CA PHE A 101 8.03 -5.30 1.74
C PHE A 101 8.34 -4.12 0.83
N ARG A 102 7.67 -4.05 -0.31
CA ARG A 102 7.73 -2.92 -1.23
C ARG A 102 6.36 -2.26 -1.31
N VAL A 103 6.35 -0.93 -1.34
CA VAL A 103 5.18 -0.08 -1.50
C VAL A 103 5.31 0.70 -2.80
N GLN A 104 4.22 0.75 -3.57
CA GLN A 104 4.05 1.62 -4.74
C GLN A 104 2.67 2.26 -4.73
N LEU A 105 2.60 3.57 -4.56
CA LEU A 105 1.32 4.30 -4.53
C LEU A 105 0.64 4.43 -5.90
N GLN A 106 1.39 4.24 -6.99
CA GLN A 106 0.84 4.22 -8.34
C GLN A 106 0.44 2.80 -8.79
N GLY A 107 0.46 1.84 -7.87
CA GLY A 107 0.33 0.42 -8.18
C GLY A 107 1.63 -0.17 -8.76
N PHE A 108 1.64 -1.49 -8.93
CA PHE A 108 2.76 -2.23 -9.50
C PHE A 108 2.64 -2.48 -11.02
N ASP A 109 1.60 -1.95 -11.65
CA ASP A 109 1.38 -2.10 -13.09
C ASP A 109 2.53 -1.49 -13.90
N GLY A 110 3.20 -2.32 -14.69
CA GLY A 110 4.33 -1.92 -15.53
C GLY A 110 5.69 -1.88 -14.83
N ASP A 111 5.77 -2.17 -13.52
CA ASP A 111 7.04 -2.39 -12.84
C ASP A 111 7.48 -3.85 -13.05
N SER A 112 8.47 -4.05 -13.92
CA SER A 112 9.09 -5.37 -14.13
C SER A 112 9.79 -5.91 -12.89
N GLY A 113 10.00 -5.07 -11.86
CA GLY A 113 10.49 -5.45 -10.53
C GLY A 113 9.41 -5.89 -9.55
N ALA A 114 8.12 -5.92 -9.94
CA ALA A 114 7.00 -6.36 -9.10
C ALA A 114 6.95 -7.87 -8.82
N SER A 115 8.02 -8.61 -9.11
CA SER A 115 8.17 -9.99 -8.65
C SER A 115 8.03 -10.02 -7.13
N GLY A 116 6.98 -10.66 -6.64
CA GLY A 116 6.61 -10.65 -5.23
C GLY A 116 5.20 -11.16 -5.05
N VAL A 117 4.83 -11.49 -3.82
CA VAL A 117 3.46 -11.87 -3.47
C VAL A 117 2.68 -10.59 -3.21
N GLU A 118 1.61 -10.37 -3.97
CA GLU A 118 0.70 -9.25 -3.76
C GLU A 118 0.00 -9.39 -2.39
N ILE A 119 0.12 -8.36 -1.55
CA ILE A 119 -0.61 -8.23 -0.28
C ILE A 119 -1.83 -7.34 -0.51
N SER A 120 -1.61 -6.21 -1.21
CA SER A 120 -2.62 -5.28 -1.68
C SER A 120 -2.17 -4.67 -3.00
N PRO A 121 -3.04 -3.94 -3.72
CA PRO A 121 -2.67 -3.24 -4.95
C PRO A 121 -1.48 -2.27 -4.80
N TRP A 122 -1.16 -1.85 -3.57
CA TRP A 122 -0.08 -0.91 -3.28
C TRP A 122 1.09 -1.53 -2.52
N VAL A 123 1.00 -2.78 -2.04
CA VAL A 123 2.05 -3.43 -1.24
C VAL A 123 2.29 -4.88 -1.66
N HIS A 124 3.55 -5.21 -1.94
CA HIS A 124 4.00 -6.56 -2.25
C HIS A 124 5.05 -7.03 -1.24
N ASP A 125 5.04 -8.32 -0.91
CA ASP A 125 6.17 -9.02 -0.31
C ASP A 125 7.14 -9.41 -1.44
N VAL A 126 8.34 -8.80 -1.44
CA VAL A 126 9.39 -8.99 -2.44
C VAL A 126 10.59 -9.75 -1.85
N THR A 127 10.37 -10.56 -0.81
CA THR A 127 11.42 -11.34 -0.16
C THR A 127 12.11 -12.27 -1.16
N GLY A 128 13.45 -12.20 -1.20
CA GLY A 128 14.26 -13.04 -2.09
C GLY A 128 14.25 -12.65 -3.57
N VAL A 129 13.57 -11.56 -3.94
CA VAL A 129 13.43 -11.13 -5.33
C VAL A 129 14.57 -10.21 -5.78
N ASP A 130 15.07 -9.33 -4.90
CA ASP A 130 16.17 -8.39 -5.20
C ASP A 130 17.58 -9.05 -5.16
N GLY A 131 17.68 -10.32 -5.58
CA GLY A 131 18.89 -11.15 -5.49
C GLY A 131 19.55 -11.50 -6.83
N ARG A 132 19.32 -10.75 -7.90
CA ARG A 132 19.97 -10.97 -9.21
C ARG A 132 20.46 -9.68 -9.85
#